data_AF-A0A1P8WFE0-F1
#
_entry.id   AF-A0A1P8WFE0-F1
#
_cell.length_a   1.000
_cell.length_b   1.000
_cell.length_c   1.000
_cell.angle_alpha   90.00
_cell.angle_beta   90.00
_cell.angle_gamma   90.00
#
_symmetry.space_group_name_H-M   'P 1'
#
loop_
_entity.id
_entity.type
_entity.pdbx_description
1 polymer ?
#
loop_
_entity_poly.entity_id
_entity_poly.type
_entity_poly.pdbx_seq_one_letter_code
_entity_poly.pdbx_strand_id
1 'polypeptide(L)'
;MVSPQAGSEDEATNVVDSSFFLVSRPLASQRGRPGFSDRFGLPLRTATVTRMLLARVSFIHQFEHEEFELADAAVRYLGALLRNGQICGEYVTGWSEGIFQAYVRLSHRTAIEERYLSEDGRSCLTMVQHQFGCDPVWEILDDNKSVRVPTLKSASSLYLFTHGLDADSPVNHGDRGSGIPLHLLPIDDQLRSELFGWAETYSDLDRVWFRTAALELPTYQQLADLNSELSTHGRDLCRQLEVATGKPTFYYLIRHWGDLAVENNRLCPGCGKTWLQPDSPMPSNIPFHKFHFRCHDCRLVSHRAVCFEADGHPEIGAWQPPENT
;
A
#
# COMPACT_ATOMS: atom_id res chain seq x y z
N MET A 1 -21.66 66.77 31.91
CA MET A 1 -20.36 67.22 32.50
C MET A 1 -20.06 66.27 33.66
N VAL A 2 -19.14 65.33 33.42
CA VAL A 2 -17.84 65.19 34.11
C VAL A 2 -17.96 64.62 35.54
N SER A 3 -17.70 63.30 35.63
CA SER A 3 -16.76 62.53 36.50
C SER A 3 -16.65 62.84 38.02
N PRO A 4 -16.03 61.98 38.88
CA PRO A 4 -15.20 60.78 38.60
C PRO A 4 -15.38 59.54 39.54
N GLN A 5 -14.77 58.40 39.11
CA GLN A 5 -13.98 57.35 39.83
C GLN A 5 -14.47 56.77 41.18
N ALA A 6 -14.29 55.49 41.56
CA ALA A 6 -13.68 54.28 41.03
C ALA A 6 -14.07 53.09 41.95
N GLY A 7 -13.99 51.83 41.49
CA GLY A 7 -13.98 50.65 42.36
C GLY A 7 -14.12 49.29 41.64
N SER A 8 -13.21 48.36 41.99
CA SER A 8 -13.16 46.89 41.81
C SER A 8 -13.07 46.32 40.38
N GLU A 9 -11.95 45.68 40.00
CA GLU A 9 -11.70 44.20 39.99
C GLU A 9 -12.57 43.51 38.93
N ASP A 10 -12.12 42.66 38.01
CA ASP A 10 -10.96 41.79 37.90
C ASP A 10 -10.90 41.24 36.45
N GLU A 11 -9.87 40.46 36.14
CA GLU A 11 -9.69 39.63 34.91
C GLU A 11 -9.06 40.28 33.66
N ALA A 12 -7.72 40.32 33.71
CA ALA A 12 -6.84 40.61 32.59
C ALA A 12 -6.82 39.47 31.55
N THR A 13 -7.32 39.74 30.36
CA THR A 13 -6.88 39.07 29.12
C THR A 13 -5.45 39.51 28.80
N ASN A 14 -4.48 38.62 28.95
CA ASN A 14 -3.11 38.85 28.45
C ASN A 14 -2.84 37.98 27.22
N VAL A 15 -2.81 38.67 26.08
CA VAL A 15 -2.10 38.27 24.88
C VAL A 15 -0.61 38.24 25.23
N VAL A 16 0.06 37.10 25.07
CA VAL A 16 1.52 37.04 25.12
C VAL A 16 2.03 36.17 23.98
N ASP A 17 2.50 36.87 22.95
CA ASP A 17 3.52 36.41 22.03
C ASP A 17 4.74 35.95 22.84
N SER A 18 5.17 34.70 22.65
CA SER A 18 6.32 34.15 23.37
C SER A 18 7.03 33.15 22.47
N SER A 19 7.93 33.74 21.68
CA SER A 19 9.15 33.13 21.21
C SER A 19 9.82 32.36 22.36
N PHE A 20 9.78 31.03 22.35
CA PHE A 20 10.58 30.20 23.26
C PHE A 20 11.71 29.52 22.50
N PHE A 21 12.88 30.13 22.66
CA PHE A 21 14.19 29.51 22.50
C PHE A 21 14.26 28.22 23.34
N LEU A 22 14.47 27.08 22.69
CA LEU A 22 15.01 25.90 23.37
C LEU A 22 16.54 25.99 23.33
N VAL A 23 17.08 26.54 24.42
CA VAL A 23 18.51 26.52 24.75
C VAL A 23 18.96 25.06 24.86
N SER A 24 19.87 24.68 23.97
CA SER A 24 20.56 23.40 24.01
C SER A 24 21.53 23.33 25.20
N ARG A 25 21.43 22.27 26.02
CA ARG A 25 22.55 21.74 26.80
C ARG A 25 22.50 20.21 26.85
N PRO A 26 23.65 19.53 26.92
CA PRO A 26 23.92 18.34 26.13
C PRO A 26 23.61 17.05 26.90
N LEU A 27 22.80 16.19 26.30
CA LEU A 27 22.84 14.76 26.59
C LEU A 27 23.85 14.13 25.64
N ALA A 28 24.93 13.62 26.24
CA ALA A 28 26.03 12.99 25.54
C ALA A 28 25.55 11.78 24.70
N SER A 29 26.05 11.72 23.47
CA SER A 29 26.12 10.54 22.61
C SER A 29 24.79 9.89 22.18
N GLN A 30 23.94 10.63 21.47
CA GLN A 30 23.16 10.01 20.38
C GLN A 30 23.90 10.27 19.07
N ARG A 31 24.56 9.23 18.55
CA ARG A 31 25.11 9.24 17.18
C ARG A 31 23.96 9.53 16.22
N GLY A 32 24.17 10.53 15.36
CA GLY A 32 23.16 11.07 14.46
C GLY A 32 22.48 9.98 13.65
N ARG A 33 21.16 9.87 13.81
CA ARG A 33 20.31 9.11 12.90
C ARG A 33 20.01 10.00 11.68
N PRO A 34 20.27 9.55 10.45
CA PRO A 34 19.85 10.27 9.25
C PRO A 34 18.34 10.48 9.25
N GLY A 35 17.88 11.57 8.63
CA GLY A 35 16.46 11.89 8.50
C GLY A 35 15.71 10.86 7.63
N PHE A 36 14.37 10.91 7.71
CA PHE A 36 13.42 10.05 6.99
C PHE A 36 13.68 9.93 5.47
N SER A 37 14.31 10.92 4.82
CA SER A 37 14.67 10.86 3.39
C SER A 37 15.97 10.12 3.11
N ASP A 38 16.92 10.16 4.04
CA ASP A 38 18.30 9.70 3.81
C ASP A 38 18.43 8.18 3.93
N ARG A 39 17.55 7.54 4.70
CA ARG A 39 17.55 6.07 4.84
C ARG A 39 17.16 5.35 3.55
N PHE A 40 16.40 5.99 2.66
CA PHE A 40 15.61 5.20 1.73
C PHE A 40 16.25 4.92 0.40
N GLY A 41 16.98 5.81 -0.27
CA GLY A 41 17.50 5.55 -1.63
C GLY A 41 16.47 5.02 -2.67
N LEU A 42 15.21 4.83 -2.26
CA LEU A 42 14.07 4.58 -3.09
C LEU A 42 13.93 5.87 -3.86
N PRO A 43 13.82 5.82 -5.19
CA PRO A 43 13.37 6.99 -5.92
C PRO A 43 12.03 7.35 -5.27
N LEU A 44 12.02 8.40 -4.45
CA LEU A 44 10.83 9.21 -4.21
C LEU A 44 10.26 9.32 -5.60
N ARG A 45 9.09 8.71 -5.82
CA ARG A 45 8.39 8.91 -7.09
C ARG A 45 8.54 10.41 -7.34
N THR A 46 9.12 10.83 -8.46
CA THR A 46 8.64 12.07 -9.07
C THR A 46 7.16 11.82 -9.09
N ALA A 47 6.45 12.42 -8.14
CA ALA A 47 5.14 11.98 -7.70
C ALA A 47 4.26 12.05 -8.92
N THR A 48 4.21 10.95 -9.66
CA THR A 48 3.14 10.69 -10.58
C THR A 48 2.08 10.38 -9.57
N VAL A 49 1.40 11.43 -9.11
CA VAL A 49 0.22 11.35 -8.28
C VAL A 49 -0.58 10.24 -8.93
N THR A 50 -0.58 9.05 -8.33
CA THR A 50 -1.50 8.01 -8.79
C THR A 50 -2.84 8.72 -8.60
N ARG A 51 -3.49 9.05 -9.70
CA ARG A 51 -4.66 9.92 -9.66
C ARG A 51 -5.75 9.17 -8.92
N MET A 52 -5.88 9.49 -7.64
CA MET A 52 -6.92 9.03 -6.77
C MET A 52 -8.24 9.48 -7.40
N LEU A 53 -9.24 8.59 -7.44
CA LEU A 53 -10.61 8.96 -7.80
C LEU A 53 -11.43 8.91 -6.52
N LEU A 54 -11.58 10.07 -5.88
CA LEU A 54 -12.39 10.21 -4.67
C LEU A 54 -13.88 10.10 -5.05
N ALA A 55 -14.59 9.23 -4.35
CA ALA A 55 -16.03 9.11 -4.47
C ALA A 55 -16.69 9.11 -3.10
N ARG A 56 -17.90 9.65 -3.05
CA ARG A 56 -18.82 9.54 -1.94
C ARG A 56 -19.85 8.47 -2.30
N VAL A 57 -20.12 7.58 -1.36
CA VAL A 57 -21.27 6.68 -1.40
C VAL A 57 -22.20 7.01 -0.24
N SER A 58 -23.48 7.17 -0.53
CA SER A 58 -24.53 7.53 0.43
C SER A 58 -25.54 6.41 0.53
N PHE A 59 -25.81 5.97 1.76
CA PHE A 59 -26.78 4.93 2.09
C PHE A 59 -27.97 5.60 2.79
N ILE A 60 -29.08 5.70 2.06
CA ILE A 60 -30.29 6.40 2.49
C ILE A 60 -31.29 5.34 2.94
N HIS A 61 -31.74 5.39 4.20
CA HIS A 61 -32.68 4.42 4.72
C HIS A 61 -34.13 4.89 4.56
N GLN A 62 -35.03 3.99 4.16
CA GLN A 62 -36.47 4.26 3.99
C GLN A 62 -37.31 3.77 5.17
N PHE A 63 -36.70 2.98 6.07
CA PHE A 63 -37.38 2.34 7.19
C PHE A 63 -36.68 2.68 8.50
N GLU A 64 -37.38 2.51 9.62
CA GLU A 64 -36.77 2.57 10.94
C GLU A 64 -35.95 1.30 11.17
N HIS A 65 -34.64 1.49 11.33
CA HIS A 65 -33.67 0.47 11.72
C HIS A 65 -32.74 1.05 12.78
N GLU A 66 -32.06 0.19 13.53
CA GLU A 66 -30.99 0.64 14.40
C GLU A 66 -29.78 1.10 13.56
N GLU A 67 -29.22 2.27 13.88
CA GLU A 67 -28.08 2.85 13.13
C GLU A 67 -26.89 1.88 13.05
N PHE A 68 -26.69 1.05 14.08
CA PHE A 68 -25.64 0.05 14.11
C PHE A 68 -25.83 -1.03 13.03
N GLU A 69 -27.04 -1.54 12.83
CA GLU A 69 -27.34 -2.57 11.81
C GLU A 69 -27.10 -2.02 10.40
N LEU A 70 -27.59 -0.80 10.15
CA LEU A 70 -27.40 -0.09 8.89
C LEU A 70 -25.90 0.13 8.60
N ALA A 71 -25.16 0.59 9.60
CA ALA A 71 -23.72 0.80 9.47
C ALA A 71 -22.97 -0.51 9.22
N ASP A 72 -23.31 -1.61 9.89
CA ASP A 72 -22.71 -2.93 9.67
C ASP A 72 -22.93 -3.42 8.23
N ALA A 73 -24.16 -3.32 7.70
CA ALA A 73 -24.43 -3.72 6.32
C ALA A 73 -23.66 -2.87 5.29
N ALA A 74 -23.61 -1.55 5.49
CA ALA A 74 -22.86 -0.64 4.63
C ALA A 74 -21.35 -0.93 4.69
N VAL A 75 -20.77 -1.09 5.88
CA VAL A 75 -19.34 -1.40 6.06
C VAL A 75 -18.99 -2.77 5.48
N ARG A 76 -19.86 -3.79 5.62
CA ARG A 76 -19.66 -5.09 4.97
C ARG A 76 -19.60 -4.99 3.46
N TYR A 77 -20.50 -4.21 2.86
CA TYR A 77 -20.48 -3.95 1.42
C TYR A 77 -19.19 -3.24 0.99
N LEU A 78 -18.76 -2.21 1.71
CA LEU A 78 -17.47 -1.53 1.46
C LEU A 78 -16.28 -2.49 1.59
N GLY A 79 -16.29 -3.36 2.60
CA GLY A 79 -15.28 -4.39 2.78
C GLY A 79 -15.22 -5.38 1.62
N ALA A 80 -16.38 -5.79 1.09
CA ALA A 80 -16.45 -6.65 -0.09
C ALA A 80 -15.88 -5.95 -1.35
N LEU A 81 -16.17 -4.66 -1.54
CA LEU A 81 -15.60 -3.87 -2.63
C LEU A 81 -14.07 -3.71 -2.51
N LEU A 82 -13.55 -3.57 -1.28
CA LEU A 82 -12.09 -3.51 -1.01
C LEU A 82 -11.41 -4.81 -1.40
N ARG A 83 -11.90 -5.95 -0.87
CA ARG A 83 -11.36 -7.28 -1.18
C ARG A 83 -11.40 -7.58 -2.67
N ASN A 84 -12.44 -7.09 -3.37
CA ASN A 84 -12.57 -7.25 -4.80
C ASN A 84 -11.65 -6.33 -5.61
N GLY A 85 -11.17 -5.23 -5.02
CA GLY A 85 -10.33 -4.22 -5.69
C GLY A 85 -11.09 -3.15 -6.46
N GLN A 86 -12.41 -3.03 -6.29
CA GLN A 86 -13.21 -1.95 -6.88
C GLN A 86 -12.90 -0.61 -6.19
N ILE A 87 -12.77 -0.63 -4.86
CA ILE A 87 -12.25 0.48 -4.06
C ILE A 87 -10.90 0.09 -3.46
N CYS A 88 -10.11 1.06 -3.05
CA CYS A 88 -8.74 0.82 -2.60
C CYS A 88 -8.37 1.68 -1.39
N GLY A 89 -7.56 1.12 -0.48
CA GLY A 89 -7.05 1.79 0.70
C GLY A 89 -8.07 2.16 1.75
N GLU A 90 -7.69 3.08 2.62
CA GLU A 90 -8.54 3.52 3.72
C GLU A 90 -9.73 4.33 3.20
N TYR A 91 -10.85 4.19 3.89
CA TYR A 91 -12.06 4.96 3.68
C TYR A 91 -12.56 5.50 5.02
N VAL A 92 -13.32 6.59 4.95
CA VAL A 92 -13.91 7.22 6.14
C VAL A 92 -15.42 7.09 6.06
N THR A 93 -16.05 6.69 7.15
CA THR A 93 -17.51 6.57 7.26
C THR A 93 -18.07 7.51 8.32
N GLY A 94 -19.32 7.92 8.17
CA GLY A 94 -20.01 8.69 9.20
C GLY A 94 -21.47 8.99 8.86
N TRP A 95 -22.24 9.35 9.90
CA TRP A 95 -23.59 9.84 9.75
C TRP A 95 -23.59 11.36 9.53
N SER A 96 -24.37 11.82 8.56
CA SER A 96 -24.60 13.23 8.31
C SER A 96 -26.05 13.43 7.90
N GLU A 97 -26.80 14.25 8.64
CA GLU A 97 -28.20 14.56 8.37
C GLU A 97 -29.09 13.30 8.21
N GLY A 98 -28.83 12.26 9.03
CA GLY A 98 -29.56 10.99 8.97
C GLY A 98 -29.18 10.07 7.81
N ILE A 99 -28.13 10.40 7.05
CA ILE A 99 -27.61 9.57 5.95
C ILE A 99 -26.27 8.99 6.37
N PHE A 100 -26.12 7.67 6.23
CA PHE A 100 -24.82 7.03 6.41
C PHE A 100 -24.00 7.22 5.13
N GLN A 101 -22.79 7.74 5.26
CA GLN A 101 -21.93 8.07 4.12
C GLN A 101 -20.56 7.43 4.28
N ALA A 102 -19.93 7.13 3.14
CA ALA A 102 -18.52 6.78 3.09
C ALA A 102 -17.80 7.56 1.99
N TYR A 103 -16.57 7.97 2.29
CA TYR A 103 -15.63 8.58 1.36
C TYR A 103 -14.56 7.54 1.03
N VAL A 104 -14.54 7.11 -0.23
CA VAL A 104 -13.73 5.99 -0.71
C VAL A 104 -12.88 6.41 -1.90
N ARG A 105 -11.79 5.67 -2.14
CA ARG A 105 -11.02 5.79 -3.38
C ARG A 105 -11.43 4.69 -4.34
N LEU A 106 -11.91 5.07 -5.52
CA LEU A 106 -12.20 4.14 -6.62
C LEU A 106 -10.90 3.75 -7.34
N SER A 107 -10.80 2.47 -7.71
CA SER A 107 -9.72 1.96 -8.56
C SER A 107 -9.79 2.51 -9.99
N HIS A 108 -10.99 2.80 -10.48
CA HIS A 108 -11.26 3.50 -11.74
C HIS A 108 -12.69 4.05 -11.78
N ARG A 109 -12.97 4.93 -12.74
CA ARG A 109 -14.25 5.68 -12.84
C ARG A 109 -15.51 4.80 -12.88
N THR A 110 -15.39 3.65 -13.53
CA THR A 110 -16.49 2.70 -13.71
C THR A 110 -16.47 1.57 -12.68
N ALA A 111 -15.60 1.63 -11.66
CA ALA A 111 -15.48 0.58 -10.65
C ALA A 111 -16.77 0.42 -9.82
N ILE A 112 -17.65 1.42 -9.80
CA ILE A 112 -18.95 1.38 -9.11
C ILE A 112 -19.98 0.46 -9.79
N GLU A 113 -19.75 0.06 -11.04
CA GLU A 113 -20.75 -0.70 -11.80
C GLU A 113 -20.91 -2.14 -11.27
N GLU A 114 -22.15 -2.58 -11.12
CA GLU A 114 -22.49 -3.90 -10.56
C GLU A 114 -21.90 -5.09 -11.34
N ARG A 115 -21.61 -4.91 -12.63
CA ARG A 115 -20.97 -5.93 -13.47
C ARG A 115 -19.61 -6.39 -12.91
N TYR A 116 -18.97 -5.56 -12.08
CA TYR A 116 -17.69 -5.85 -11.47
C TYR A 116 -17.78 -6.50 -10.09
N LEU A 117 -18.97 -6.61 -9.50
CA LEU A 117 -19.12 -7.19 -8.17
C LEU A 117 -18.66 -8.65 -8.14
N SER A 118 -17.98 -9.02 -7.06
CA SER A 118 -17.78 -10.41 -6.64
C SER A 118 -19.11 -11.04 -6.18
N GLU A 119 -19.13 -12.35 -5.96
CA GLU A 119 -20.31 -13.02 -5.37
C GLU A 119 -20.64 -12.45 -3.98
N ASP A 120 -19.60 -12.24 -3.17
CA ASP A 120 -19.70 -11.57 -1.86
C ASP A 120 -20.21 -10.12 -1.98
N GLY A 121 -19.71 -9.36 -2.96
CA GLY A 121 -20.16 -8.00 -3.23
C GLY A 121 -21.64 -7.91 -3.62
N ARG A 122 -22.14 -8.85 -4.44
CA ARG A 122 -23.56 -8.94 -4.80
C ARG A 122 -24.43 -9.29 -3.59
N SER A 123 -23.96 -10.21 -2.76
CA SER A 123 -24.65 -10.62 -1.54
C SER A 123 -24.74 -9.45 -0.55
N CYS A 124 -23.64 -8.72 -0.36
CA CYS A 124 -23.62 -7.54 0.48
C CYS A 124 -24.50 -6.40 -0.08
N LEU A 125 -24.52 -6.18 -1.39
CA LEU A 125 -25.42 -5.20 -2.01
C LEU A 125 -26.89 -5.55 -1.77
N THR A 126 -27.25 -6.83 -1.91
CA THR A 126 -28.62 -7.31 -1.63
C THR A 126 -29.01 -7.05 -0.17
N MET A 127 -28.08 -7.26 0.76
CA MET A 127 -28.29 -6.96 2.18
C MET A 127 -28.48 -5.45 2.42
N VAL A 128 -27.67 -4.60 1.77
CA VAL A 128 -27.83 -3.14 1.80
C VAL A 128 -29.21 -2.74 1.27
N GLN A 129 -29.60 -3.24 0.09
CA GLN A 129 -30.90 -2.96 -0.51
C GLN A 129 -32.06 -3.37 0.41
N HIS A 130 -31.94 -4.51 1.09
CA HIS A 130 -32.96 -4.98 2.03
C HIS A 130 -33.09 -4.07 3.26
N GLN A 131 -31.96 -3.68 3.88
CA GLN A 131 -31.99 -2.89 5.12
C GLN A 131 -32.28 -1.40 4.87
N PHE A 132 -31.70 -0.82 3.82
CA PHE A 132 -31.89 0.60 3.50
C PHE A 132 -33.16 0.85 2.66
N GLY A 133 -33.65 -0.17 1.93
CA GLY A 133 -34.81 -0.03 1.04
C GLY A 133 -34.48 0.58 -0.33
N CYS A 134 -33.22 0.88 -0.61
CA CYS A 134 -32.77 1.36 -1.92
C CYS A 134 -31.30 1.05 -2.19
N ASP A 135 -30.88 1.32 -3.43
CA ASP A 135 -29.47 1.24 -3.81
C ASP A 135 -28.63 2.35 -3.16
N PRO A 136 -27.35 2.07 -2.87
CA PRO A 136 -26.41 3.11 -2.47
C PRO A 136 -26.19 4.12 -3.61
N VAL A 137 -26.20 5.41 -3.27
CA VAL A 137 -26.03 6.49 -4.25
C VAL A 137 -24.55 6.87 -4.33
N TRP A 138 -23.99 6.80 -5.54
CA TRP A 138 -22.60 7.11 -5.80
C TRP A 138 -22.41 8.49 -6.44
N GLU A 139 -21.42 9.23 -5.95
CA GLU A 139 -20.98 10.50 -6.52
C GLU A 139 -19.45 10.53 -6.61
N ILE A 140 -18.92 10.84 -7.79
CA ILE A 140 -17.48 11.05 -7.98
C ILE A 140 -17.18 12.52 -7.70
N LEU A 141 -16.35 12.78 -6.70
CA LEU A 141 -16.01 14.13 -6.23
C LEU A 141 -14.82 14.75 -6.98
N ASP A 142 -14.10 13.94 -7.77
CA ASP A 142 -12.90 14.39 -8.48
C ASP A 142 -13.19 15.16 -9.77
N ASP A 143 -12.35 16.16 -10.04
CA ASP A 143 -12.41 16.97 -11.25
C ASP A 143 -12.10 16.11 -12.48
N ASN A 144 -13.12 15.97 -13.33
CA ASN A 144 -13.22 15.10 -14.50
C ASN A 144 -11.92 15.00 -15.34
N LYS A 145 -11.07 14.02 -15.02
CA LYS A 145 -9.94 13.60 -15.88
C LYS A 145 -9.99 12.09 -16.01
N SER A 146 -10.21 11.59 -17.22
CA SER A 146 -10.17 10.15 -17.48
C SER A 146 -8.78 9.61 -17.13
N VAL A 147 -8.68 8.85 -16.04
CA VAL A 147 -7.46 8.10 -15.72
C VAL A 147 -7.50 6.82 -16.56
N ARG A 148 -6.50 6.63 -17.43
CA ARG A 148 -6.39 5.38 -18.18
C ARG A 148 -6.01 4.26 -17.22
N VAL A 149 -6.88 3.26 -17.12
CA VAL A 149 -6.60 2.05 -16.34
C VAL A 149 -5.68 1.14 -17.16
N PRO A 150 -4.57 0.66 -16.59
CA PRO A 150 -3.73 -0.32 -17.26
C PRO A 150 -4.51 -1.63 -17.49
N THR A 151 -4.28 -2.27 -18.64
CA THR A 151 -4.95 -3.51 -19.00
C THR A 151 -4.00 -4.69 -18.93
N LEU A 152 -4.47 -5.85 -18.49
CA LEU A 152 -3.70 -7.10 -18.53
C LEU A 152 -3.20 -7.45 -19.95
N LYS A 153 -3.99 -7.13 -20.98
CA LYS A 153 -3.66 -7.44 -22.38
C LYS A 153 -2.33 -6.81 -22.82
N SER A 154 -2.02 -5.60 -22.34
CA SER A 154 -0.78 -4.89 -22.71
C SER A 154 0.44 -5.31 -21.90
N ALA A 155 0.28 -6.12 -20.86
CA ALA A 155 1.37 -6.54 -20.00
C ALA A 155 2.15 -7.70 -20.63
N SER A 156 3.48 -7.55 -20.75
CA SER A 156 4.38 -8.65 -21.11
C SER A 156 4.60 -9.59 -19.91
N SER A 157 4.63 -9.02 -18.71
CA SER A 157 4.72 -9.72 -17.43
C SER A 157 3.99 -8.94 -16.34
N LEU A 158 3.79 -9.57 -15.20
CA LEU A 158 3.25 -8.97 -13.98
C LEU A 158 4.31 -9.02 -12.87
N TYR A 159 4.14 -8.18 -11.84
CA TYR A 159 4.83 -8.39 -10.58
C TYR A 159 3.93 -8.11 -9.38
N LEU A 160 4.13 -8.88 -8.31
CA LEU A 160 3.44 -8.71 -7.04
C LEU A 160 4.30 -7.83 -6.12
N PHE A 161 3.76 -6.68 -5.73
CA PHE A 161 4.40 -5.72 -4.83
C PHE A 161 3.40 -4.70 -4.32
N THR A 162 3.54 -4.32 -3.06
CA THR A 162 2.90 -3.14 -2.46
C THR A 162 3.87 -2.51 -1.46
N HIS A 163 3.50 -1.41 -0.83
CA HIS A 163 4.25 -0.80 0.26
C HIS A 163 3.31 -0.06 1.21
N GLY A 164 3.74 0.18 2.44
CA GLY A 164 2.91 0.72 3.52
C GLY A 164 2.42 2.17 3.35
N LEU A 165 2.73 2.81 2.22
CA LEU A 165 2.44 4.23 1.93
C LEU A 165 1.49 4.43 0.73
N ASP A 166 1.25 3.39 -0.07
CA ASP A 166 0.31 3.43 -1.18
C ASP A 166 -0.69 2.29 -0.97
N ALA A 167 -1.90 2.48 -1.44
CA ALA A 167 -2.91 1.46 -1.36
C ALA A 167 -3.51 1.18 -2.73
N ASP A 168 -2.70 1.31 -3.77
CA ASP A 168 -2.95 0.79 -5.10
C ASP A 168 -3.00 -0.75 -5.10
N SER A 169 -3.41 -1.33 -6.23
CA SER A 169 -3.46 -2.80 -6.38
C SER A 169 -2.07 -3.44 -6.20
N PRO A 170 -1.96 -4.58 -5.49
CA PRO A 170 -0.69 -5.28 -5.29
C PRO A 170 -0.16 -5.95 -6.57
N VAL A 171 -1.02 -6.15 -7.58
CA VAL A 171 -0.63 -6.75 -8.86
C VAL A 171 -0.31 -5.64 -9.86
N ASN A 172 0.94 -5.57 -10.27
CA ASN A 172 1.45 -4.48 -11.07
C ASN A 172 1.80 -4.90 -12.50
N HIS A 173 1.63 -3.97 -13.43
CA HIS A 173 2.02 -4.14 -14.83
C HIS A 173 3.55 -4.12 -14.98
N GLY A 174 4.17 -5.21 -15.43
CA GLY A 174 5.63 -5.35 -15.51
C GLY A 174 6.34 -4.31 -16.37
N ASP A 175 5.71 -3.85 -17.46
CA ASP A 175 6.34 -2.86 -18.35
C ASP A 175 6.08 -1.39 -17.98
N ARG A 176 5.13 -1.11 -17.08
CA ARG A 176 4.64 0.25 -16.80
C ARG A 176 4.70 0.62 -15.32
N GLY A 177 4.70 -0.36 -14.43
CA GLY A 177 4.72 -0.21 -12.99
C GLY A 177 3.43 0.26 -12.35
N SER A 178 2.35 0.40 -13.14
CA SER A 178 1.02 0.76 -12.64
C SER A 178 0.29 -0.46 -12.10
N GLY A 179 -0.35 -0.35 -10.94
CA GLY A 179 -1.24 -1.36 -10.38
C GLY A 179 -2.44 -1.67 -11.30
N ILE A 180 -2.78 -2.94 -11.42
CA ILE A 180 -3.95 -3.43 -12.18
C ILE A 180 -5.04 -3.77 -11.16
N PRO A 181 -6.20 -3.09 -11.16
CA PRO A 181 -7.29 -3.39 -10.23
C PRO A 181 -7.67 -4.87 -10.25
N LEU A 182 -7.83 -5.47 -9.07
CA LEU A 182 -7.94 -6.93 -8.95
C LEU A 182 -9.20 -7.49 -9.63
N HIS A 183 -10.33 -6.77 -9.61
CA HIS A 183 -11.57 -7.17 -10.29
C HIS A 183 -11.49 -7.10 -11.82
N LEU A 184 -10.41 -6.56 -12.38
CA LEU A 184 -10.14 -6.59 -13.82
C LEU A 184 -9.24 -7.76 -14.23
N LEU A 185 -8.73 -8.53 -13.27
CA LEU A 185 -7.95 -9.74 -13.51
C LEU A 185 -8.91 -10.94 -13.69
N PRO A 186 -8.60 -11.87 -14.61
CA PRO A 186 -9.38 -13.08 -14.84
C PRO A 186 -9.09 -14.15 -13.77
N ILE A 187 -9.27 -13.81 -12.51
CA ILE A 187 -9.05 -14.68 -11.34
C ILE A 187 -10.36 -14.89 -10.58
N ASP A 188 -10.46 -15.97 -9.81
CA ASP A 188 -11.62 -16.21 -8.95
C ASP A 188 -11.62 -15.33 -7.69
N ASP A 189 -12.72 -15.36 -6.95
CA ASP A 189 -12.93 -14.51 -5.77
C ASP A 189 -11.99 -14.88 -4.61
N GLN A 190 -11.61 -16.17 -4.50
CA GLN A 190 -10.71 -16.66 -3.45
C GLN A 190 -9.31 -16.09 -3.63
N LEU A 191 -8.71 -16.24 -4.82
CA LEU A 191 -7.40 -15.70 -5.12
C LEU A 191 -7.37 -14.17 -4.99
N ARG A 192 -8.48 -13.49 -5.36
CA ARG A 192 -8.63 -12.04 -5.18
C ARG A 192 -8.56 -11.64 -3.71
N SER A 193 -9.27 -12.36 -2.84
CA SER A 193 -9.26 -12.13 -1.40
C SER A 193 -7.90 -12.45 -0.77
N GLU A 194 -7.22 -13.51 -1.21
CA GLU A 194 -5.87 -13.85 -0.73
C GLU A 194 -4.83 -12.78 -1.14
N LEU A 195 -4.91 -12.26 -2.36
CA LEU A 195 -4.07 -11.14 -2.82
C LEU A 195 -4.28 -9.88 -1.98
N PHE A 196 -5.54 -9.57 -1.65
CA PHE A 196 -5.87 -8.46 -0.76
C PHE A 196 -5.27 -8.67 0.65
N GLY A 197 -5.48 -9.85 1.25
CA GLY A 197 -4.94 -10.16 2.57
C GLY A 197 -3.40 -10.16 2.62
N TRP A 198 -2.75 -10.67 1.57
CA TRP A 198 -1.30 -10.57 1.43
C TRP A 198 -0.84 -9.11 1.36
N ALA A 199 -1.54 -8.27 0.61
CA ALA A 199 -1.18 -6.85 0.46
C ALA A 199 -1.31 -6.07 1.77
N GLU A 200 -2.35 -6.34 2.56
CA GLU A 200 -2.52 -5.76 3.91
C GLU A 200 -1.38 -6.19 4.83
N THR A 201 -1.10 -7.50 4.88
CA THR A 201 -0.01 -8.05 5.70
C THR A 201 1.35 -7.46 5.32
N TYR A 202 1.65 -7.37 4.02
CA TYR A 202 2.87 -6.73 3.53
C TYR A 202 2.94 -5.27 3.98
N SER A 203 1.86 -4.51 3.79
CA SER A 203 1.80 -3.08 4.11
C SER A 203 2.00 -2.82 5.60
N ASP A 204 1.45 -3.67 6.46
CA ASP A 204 1.61 -3.57 7.91
C ASP A 204 3.03 -3.91 8.37
N LEU A 205 3.62 -4.97 7.82
CA LEU A 205 5.03 -5.30 8.08
C LEU A 205 5.95 -4.17 7.63
N ASP A 206 5.72 -3.60 6.45
CA ASP A 206 6.48 -2.47 5.92
C ASP A 206 6.33 -1.24 6.83
N ARG A 207 5.10 -0.92 7.28
CA ARG A 207 4.85 0.17 8.25
C ARG A 207 5.59 -0.03 9.57
N VAL A 208 5.55 -1.24 10.12
CA VAL A 208 6.23 -1.54 11.39
C VAL A 208 7.74 -1.45 11.21
N TRP A 209 8.28 -1.94 10.09
CA TRP A 209 9.70 -1.93 9.79
C TRP A 209 10.31 -0.54 9.90
N PHE A 210 9.70 0.49 9.31
CA PHE A 210 10.26 1.85 9.36
C PHE A 210 9.80 2.70 10.55
N ARG A 211 8.74 2.33 11.26
CA ARG A 211 8.22 3.11 12.42
C ARG A 211 8.75 2.64 13.77
N THR A 212 9.19 1.38 13.87
CA THR A 212 9.46 0.74 15.16
C THR A 212 10.85 0.11 15.19
N ALA A 213 11.79 0.76 15.87
CA ALA A 213 13.16 0.23 16.02
C ALA A 213 13.20 -1.16 16.67
N ALA A 214 12.33 -1.45 17.64
CA ALA A 214 12.31 -2.74 18.34
C ALA A 214 11.86 -3.91 17.44
N LEU A 215 11.11 -3.64 16.37
CA LEU A 215 10.55 -4.64 15.46
C LEU A 215 11.13 -4.54 14.04
N GLU A 216 12.14 -3.67 13.83
CA GLU A 216 12.76 -3.41 12.53
C GLU A 216 13.32 -4.71 11.92
N LEU A 217 14.14 -5.45 12.68
CA LEU A 217 14.75 -6.68 12.18
C LEU A 217 13.75 -7.81 11.88
N PRO A 218 12.84 -8.22 12.78
CA PRO A 218 11.92 -9.32 12.48
C PRO A 218 10.94 -8.99 11.34
N THR A 219 10.54 -7.73 11.19
CA THR A 219 9.68 -7.33 10.06
C THR A 219 10.46 -7.27 8.75
N TYR A 220 11.70 -6.77 8.76
CA TYR A 220 12.57 -6.85 7.60
C TYR A 220 12.84 -8.28 7.16
N GLN A 221 13.04 -9.22 8.10
CA GLN A 221 13.16 -10.65 7.79
C GLN A 221 11.93 -11.17 7.05
N GLN A 222 10.72 -10.81 7.49
CA GLN A 222 9.50 -11.21 6.78
C GLN A 222 9.45 -10.65 5.35
N LEU A 223 9.91 -9.41 5.14
CA LEU A 223 9.86 -8.76 3.82
C LEU A 223 10.98 -9.24 2.87
N ALA A 224 12.19 -9.42 3.38
CA ALA A 224 13.40 -9.60 2.59
C ALA A 224 13.90 -11.05 2.48
N ASP A 225 13.55 -11.93 3.43
CA ASP A 225 13.89 -13.34 3.35
C ASP A 225 12.95 -14.05 2.37
N LEU A 226 13.53 -14.80 1.43
CA LEU A 226 12.79 -15.60 0.47
C LEU A 226 11.94 -16.69 1.14
N ASN A 227 12.41 -17.21 2.28
CA ASN A 227 11.80 -18.31 3.01
C ASN A 227 10.85 -17.86 4.12
N SER A 228 10.62 -16.54 4.26
CA SER A 228 9.61 -16.04 5.19
C SER A 228 8.21 -16.52 4.83
N GLU A 229 7.28 -16.42 5.78
CA GLU A 229 5.87 -16.75 5.55
C GLU A 229 5.29 -15.82 4.46
N LEU A 230 5.56 -14.51 4.56
CA LEU A 230 5.10 -13.51 3.60
C LEU A 230 5.61 -13.76 2.18
N SER A 231 6.90 -14.06 2.03
CA SER A 231 7.54 -14.32 0.73
C SER A 231 7.10 -15.64 0.14
N THR A 232 6.89 -16.67 0.96
CA THR A 232 6.38 -17.96 0.51
C THR A 232 4.94 -17.83 0.03
N HIS A 233 4.06 -17.20 0.82
CA HIS A 233 2.68 -16.93 0.42
C HIS A 233 2.60 -16.07 -0.84
N GLY A 234 3.35 -14.97 -0.92
CA GLY A 234 3.35 -14.09 -2.09
C GLY A 234 3.83 -14.78 -3.38
N ARG A 235 4.82 -15.66 -3.30
CA ARG A 235 5.27 -16.46 -4.45
C ARG A 235 4.23 -17.48 -4.90
N ASP A 236 3.49 -18.06 -3.96
CA ASP A 236 2.40 -18.98 -4.26
C ASP A 236 1.27 -18.26 -4.99
N LEU A 237 0.91 -17.06 -4.54
CA LEU A 237 -0.04 -16.19 -5.24
C LEU A 237 0.46 -15.81 -6.65
N CYS A 238 1.77 -15.53 -6.83
CA CYS A 238 2.35 -15.29 -8.15
C CYS A 238 2.18 -16.48 -9.09
N ARG A 239 2.37 -17.72 -8.59
CA ARG A 239 2.15 -18.94 -9.38
C ARG A 239 0.70 -19.08 -9.81
N GLN A 240 -0.25 -18.85 -8.89
CA GLN A 240 -1.68 -18.90 -9.21
C GLN A 240 -2.08 -17.82 -10.23
N LEU A 241 -1.58 -16.59 -10.07
CA LEU A 241 -1.76 -15.49 -11.03
C LEU A 241 -1.22 -15.83 -12.41
N GLU A 242 -0.04 -16.42 -12.49
CA GLU A 242 0.57 -16.81 -13.77
C GLU A 242 -0.28 -17.87 -14.50
N VAL A 243 -0.81 -18.86 -13.77
CA VAL A 243 -1.75 -19.85 -14.32
C VAL A 243 -3.01 -19.19 -14.86
N ALA A 244 -3.64 -18.30 -14.09
CA ALA A 244 -4.90 -17.66 -14.47
C ALA A 244 -4.75 -16.64 -15.61
N THR A 245 -3.61 -15.94 -15.68
CA THR A 245 -3.41 -14.85 -16.64
C THR A 245 -2.60 -15.25 -17.87
N GLY A 246 -1.87 -16.36 -17.81
CA GLY A 246 -0.88 -16.75 -18.82
C GLY A 246 0.30 -15.77 -18.93
N LYS A 247 0.50 -14.89 -17.95
CA LYS A 247 1.58 -13.91 -17.92
C LYS A 247 2.64 -14.32 -16.90
N PRO A 248 3.94 -14.31 -17.27
CA PRO A 248 5.01 -14.46 -16.29
C PRO A 248 4.81 -13.49 -15.13
N THR A 249 4.69 -14.00 -13.91
CA THR A 249 4.37 -13.18 -12.73
C THR A 249 5.51 -13.29 -11.73
N PHE A 250 6.13 -12.15 -11.41
CA PHE A 250 7.32 -12.09 -10.57
C PHE A 250 6.98 -11.60 -9.17
N TYR A 251 7.57 -12.22 -8.15
CA TYR A 251 7.53 -11.70 -6.80
C TYR A 251 8.65 -10.66 -6.60
N TYR A 252 8.30 -9.49 -6.09
CA TYR A 252 9.30 -8.50 -5.70
C TYR A 252 9.86 -8.81 -4.33
N LEU A 253 11.17 -9.11 -4.27
CA LEU A 253 11.89 -9.32 -3.02
C LEU A 253 12.62 -8.03 -2.66
N ILE A 254 12.23 -7.40 -1.54
CA ILE A 254 12.88 -6.16 -1.08
C ILE A 254 14.33 -6.43 -0.69
N ARG A 255 15.17 -5.40 -0.89
CA ARG A 255 16.56 -5.39 -0.50
C ARG A 255 16.91 -4.02 0.04
N HIS A 256 17.04 -3.88 1.36
CA HIS A 256 17.42 -2.62 1.99
C HIS A 256 18.93 -2.59 2.27
N TRP A 257 19.40 -3.53 3.07
CA TRP A 257 20.81 -3.68 3.41
C TRP A 257 21.53 -4.55 2.38
N GLY A 258 22.69 -4.08 1.93
CA GLY A 258 23.57 -4.80 1.01
C GLY A 258 25.02 -4.72 1.44
N ASP A 259 25.84 -5.56 0.83
CA ASP A 259 27.29 -5.50 0.95
C ASP A 259 27.85 -4.97 -0.37
N LEU A 260 28.46 -3.79 -0.32
CA LEU A 260 28.96 -3.09 -1.49
C LEU A 260 29.98 -3.92 -2.29
N ALA A 261 30.75 -4.77 -1.61
CA ALA A 261 31.77 -5.60 -2.23
C ALA A 261 31.17 -6.68 -3.15
N VAL A 262 29.96 -7.16 -2.84
CA VAL A 262 29.34 -8.30 -3.53
C VAL A 262 27.98 -7.99 -4.15
N GLU A 263 27.37 -6.83 -3.91
CA GLU A 263 25.99 -6.52 -4.32
C GLU A 263 25.75 -6.75 -5.82
N ASN A 264 26.68 -6.33 -6.69
CA ASN A 264 26.56 -6.53 -8.14
C ASN A 264 26.68 -8.00 -8.54
N ASN A 265 27.39 -8.80 -7.75
CA ASN A 265 27.64 -10.21 -8.00
C ASN A 265 26.74 -11.12 -7.15
N ARG A 266 25.76 -10.56 -6.43
CA ARG A 266 24.90 -11.35 -5.54
C ARG A 266 24.12 -12.36 -6.34
N LEU A 267 24.01 -13.56 -5.78
CA LEU A 267 23.31 -14.67 -6.41
C LEU A 267 21.81 -14.60 -6.11
N CYS A 268 21.00 -15.20 -6.99
CA CYS A 268 19.58 -15.35 -6.77
C CYS A 268 19.34 -16.17 -5.50
N PRO A 269 18.57 -15.67 -4.51
CA PRO A 269 18.35 -16.40 -3.25
C PRO A 269 17.62 -17.73 -3.47
N GLY A 270 16.86 -17.88 -4.56
CA GLY A 270 16.13 -19.11 -4.84
C GLY A 270 16.94 -20.22 -5.53
N CYS A 271 17.96 -19.86 -6.34
CA CYS A 271 18.66 -20.86 -7.16
C CYS A 271 20.18 -20.71 -7.22
N GLY A 272 20.75 -19.69 -6.60
CA GLY A 272 22.20 -19.45 -6.60
C GLY A 272 22.77 -18.99 -7.93
N LYS A 273 21.96 -18.76 -8.97
CA LYS A 273 22.44 -18.28 -10.27
C LYS A 273 22.62 -16.75 -10.27
N THR A 274 23.49 -16.25 -11.15
CA THR A 274 23.57 -14.82 -11.46
C THR A 274 22.25 -14.34 -12.05
N TRP A 275 21.80 -13.16 -11.62
CA TRP A 275 20.48 -12.61 -11.98
C TRP A 275 20.49 -11.09 -12.14
N LEU A 276 21.65 -10.44 -12.04
CA LEU A 276 21.84 -9.05 -12.43
C LEU A 276 21.51 -8.90 -13.92
N GLN A 277 20.69 -7.92 -14.26
CA GLN A 277 20.35 -7.60 -15.64
C GLN A 277 21.52 -6.85 -16.31
N PRO A 278 22.01 -7.29 -17.49
CA PRO A 278 23.11 -6.64 -18.19
C PRO A 278 22.83 -5.18 -18.54
N ASP A 279 21.59 -4.89 -18.93
CA ASP A 279 21.14 -3.56 -19.37
C ASP A 279 20.58 -2.71 -18.22
N SER A 280 20.90 -3.06 -16.96
CA SER A 280 20.37 -2.38 -15.80
C SER A 280 20.91 -0.94 -15.70
N PRO A 281 20.05 0.10 -15.77
CA PRO A 281 20.49 1.49 -15.77
C PRO A 281 21.17 1.91 -14.44
N MET A 282 22.21 2.74 -14.55
CA MET A 282 22.89 3.40 -13.41
C MET A 282 22.07 4.60 -12.86
N PRO A 283 22.24 5.01 -11.57
CA PRO A 283 21.13 5.57 -10.81
C PRO A 283 21.04 7.10 -10.86
N SER A 284 19.95 7.59 -11.42
CA SER A 284 19.05 8.57 -10.79
C SER A 284 17.83 8.73 -11.71
N ASN A 285 16.64 8.36 -11.23
CA ASN A 285 15.35 8.34 -11.95
C ASN A 285 15.05 7.12 -12.85
N ILE A 286 15.36 5.91 -12.40
CA ILE A 286 14.79 4.71 -13.04
C ILE A 286 13.36 4.48 -12.52
N PRO A 287 12.36 4.22 -13.39
CA PRO A 287 11.04 3.82 -12.92
C PRO A 287 11.12 2.53 -12.09
N PHE A 288 10.33 2.43 -11.01
CA PHE A 288 10.38 1.28 -10.07
C PHE A 288 10.22 -0.09 -10.75
N HIS A 289 9.46 -0.20 -11.84
CA HIS A 289 9.28 -1.46 -12.56
C HIS A 289 10.53 -1.88 -13.38
N LYS A 290 11.62 -1.10 -13.33
CA LYS A 290 12.92 -1.43 -13.93
C LYS A 290 13.83 -2.03 -12.87
N PHE A 291 13.72 -3.33 -12.70
CA PHE A 291 14.48 -4.10 -11.72
C PHE A 291 15.93 -4.31 -12.15
N HIS A 292 16.86 -4.22 -11.20
CA HIS A 292 18.27 -4.53 -11.46
C HIS A 292 18.51 -6.03 -11.49
N PHE A 293 17.72 -6.78 -10.74
CA PHE A 293 17.84 -8.22 -10.61
C PHE A 293 16.54 -8.87 -11.06
N ARG A 294 16.65 -9.90 -11.90
CA ARG A 294 15.51 -10.68 -12.39
C ARG A 294 15.94 -12.12 -12.62
N CYS A 295 15.30 -13.04 -11.91
CA CYS A 295 15.46 -14.47 -12.09
C CYS A 295 14.20 -15.04 -12.75
N HIS A 296 14.34 -15.57 -13.96
CA HIS A 296 13.23 -16.15 -14.71
C HIS A 296 12.77 -17.49 -14.13
N ASP A 297 13.73 -18.31 -13.68
CA ASP A 297 13.48 -19.65 -13.11
C ASP A 297 12.73 -19.54 -11.78
N CYS A 298 13.15 -18.64 -10.89
CA CYS A 298 12.55 -18.47 -9.57
C CYS A 298 11.36 -17.50 -9.56
N ARG A 299 11.06 -16.84 -10.68
CA ARG A 299 10.07 -15.74 -10.76
C ARG A 299 10.32 -14.65 -9.70
N LEU A 300 11.57 -14.21 -9.56
CA LEU A 300 11.96 -13.17 -8.62
C LEU A 300 12.45 -11.92 -9.33
N VAL A 301 12.11 -10.75 -8.78
CA VAL A 301 12.68 -9.46 -9.16
C VAL A 301 13.09 -8.67 -7.93
N SER A 302 14.11 -7.83 -8.06
CA SER A 302 14.61 -7.03 -6.93
C SER A 302 15.41 -5.83 -7.43
N HIS A 303 15.55 -4.82 -6.58
CA HIS A 303 16.44 -3.69 -6.80
C HIS A 303 17.82 -3.94 -6.17
N ARG A 304 18.76 -3.02 -6.41
CA ARG A 304 19.97 -2.92 -5.60
C ARG A 304 19.61 -2.47 -4.19
N ALA A 305 20.41 -2.93 -3.23
CA ALA A 305 20.39 -2.39 -1.89
C ALA A 305 20.60 -0.86 -1.90
N VAL A 306 20.00 -0.21 -0.91
CA VAL A 306 20.03 1.24 -0.72
C VAL A 306 20.88 1.65 0.48
N CYS A 307 21.18 0.71 1.39
CA CYS A 307 21.96 0.91 2.59
C CYS A 307 23.12 -0.09 2.66
N PHE A 308 24.32 0.41 3.00
CA PHE A 308 25.58 -0.37 3.08
C PHE A 308 26.31 -0.13 4.41
N GLU A 309 25.55 0.15 5.47
CA GLU A 309 26.07 0.42 6.81
C GLU A 309 26.65 -0.85 7.46
N ALA A 310 27.62 -0.69 8.36
CA ALA A 310 28.35 -1.79 8.97
C ALA A 310 27.51 -2.64 9.95
N ASP A 311 26.45 -2.05 10.51
CA ASP A 311 25.44 -2.70 11.35
C ASP A 311 24.21 -3.16 10.55
N GLY A 312 24.26 -3.10 9.22
CA GLY A 312 23.23 -3.63 8.35
C GLY A 312 23.19 -5.16 8.31
N HIS A 313 22.15 -5.70 7.70
CA HIS A 313 21.90 -7.14 7.60
C HIS A 313 21.88 -7.64 6.15
N PRO A 314 23.00 -7.57 5.41
CA PRO A 314 23.07 -8.03 4.03
C PRO A 314 22.90 -9.55 3.88
N GLU A 315 23.01 -10.33 4.95
CA GLU A 315 22.77 -11.76 4.97
C GLU A 315 21.29 -12.13 4.77
N ILE A 316 20.36 -11.26 5.17
CA ILE A 316 18.91 -11.51 5.05
C ILE A 316 18.49 -11.41 3.58
N GLY A 317 17.92 -12.48 3.04
CA GLY A 317 17.55 -12.55 1.62
C GLY A 317 18.73 -12.78 0.68
N ALA A 318 19.91 -13.08 1.21
CA ALA A 318 21.04 -13.57 0.42
C ALA A 318 20.87 -15.06 0.12
N TRP A 319 21.48 -15.52 -0.97
CA TRP A 319 21.55 -16.95 -1.27
C TRP A 319 22.40 -17.67 -0.22
N GLN A 320 21.86 -18.76 0.31
CA GLN A 320 22.58 -19.69 1.18
C GLN A 320 22.81 -20.99 0.41
N PRO A 321 24.05 -21.52 0.36
CA PRO A 321 24.29 -22.83 -0.23
C PRO A 321 23.48 -23.89 0.54
N PRO A 322 22.96 -24.92 -0.15
CA PRO A 322 22.35 -26.04 0.55
C PRO A 322 23.36 -26.63 1.53
N GLU A 323 22.95 -26.80 2.79
CA GLU A 323 23.77 -27.52 3.76
C GLU A 323 24.04 -28.92 3.20
N ASN A 324 25.32 -29.30 3.09
CA ASN A 324 25.72 -30.63 2.63
C ASN A 324 25.02 -31.67 3.53
N THR A 325 23.98 -32.31 2.99
CA THR A 325 23.33 -33.49 3.59
C THR A 325 24.12 -34.74 3.31
#